data_AF-A0A851B6Y9-F1
#
_entry.id   AF-A0A851B6Y9-F1
#
_cell.length_a   1.000
_cell.length_b   1.000
_cell.length_c   1.000
_cell.angle_alpha   90.00
_cell.angle_beta   90.00
_cell.angle_gamma   90.00
#
_symmetry.space_group_name_H-M   'P 1'
#
loop_
_entity.id
_entity.type
_entity.pdbx_description
1 polymer ?
#
loop_
_entity_poly.entity_id
_entity_poly.type
_entity_poly.pdbx_seq_one_letter_code
_entity_poly.pdbx_strand_id
1 'polypeptide(L)'
;QLRSARRHLPWALIPQRGYRGDSPTDSGKDVLEIPLPPWQERLDEPPDTKRARLLYESRKRGMLENCILLSLFAKENLARMSEEQLNRYDRLINEPSNDWDIYYWATGTCGHAPRHRGGTWGQHGADFSPAFSPPEAKPAPAEFDTDVMAMLREFAKNRNREQRLRQPDLEYLFEAPR
;
A
#
# COMPACT_ATOMS: atom_id res chain seq x y z
N GLN A 1 -4.55 61.40 -46.12
CA GLN A 1 -5.64 60.47 -45.75
C GLN A 1 -5.07 59.07 -45.73
N LEU A 2 -5.08 58.39 -44.57
CA LEU A 2 -5.16 56.92 -44.44
C LEU A 2 -5.17 56.59 -42.94
N ARG A 3 -6.37 56.49 -42.38
CA ARG A 3 -6.61 56.00 -41.01
C ARG A 3 -6.65 54.48 -41.08
N SER A 4 -5.76 53.82 -40.33
CA SER A 4 -5.72 52.37 -40.16
C SER A 4 -7.00 51.88 -39.49
N ALA A 5 -7.78 51.08 -40.22
CA ALA A 5 -8.98 50.44 -39.70
C ALA A 5 -8.59 49.21 -38.88
N ARG A 6 -8.64 49.33 -37.54
CA ARG A 6 -8.62 48.17 -36.63
C ARG A 6 -9.89 47.35 -36.86
N ARG A 7 -9.75 46.19 -37.48
CA ARG A 7 -10.80 45.18 -37.56
C ARG A 7 -10.96 44.56 -36.16
N HIS A 8 -12.13 44.78 -35.54
CA HIS A 8 -12.54 44.05 -34.35
C HIS A 8 -12.87 42.60 -34.75
N LEU A 9 -12.09 41.64 -34.26
CA LEU A 9 -12.46 40.23 -34.33
C LEU A 9 -13.58 39.98 -33.31
N PRO A 10 -14.71 39.34 -33.69
CA PRO A 10 -15.71 38.94 -32.72
C PRO A 10 -15.10 37.89 -31.81
N TRP A 11 -15.30 38.06 -30.50
CA TRP A 11 -14.92 37.06 -29.51
C TRP A 11 -15.55 35.72 -29.91
N ALA A 12 -14.71 34.75 -30.24
CA ALA A 12 -15.19 33.40 -30.48
C ALA A 12 -15.74 32.87 -29.16
N LEU A 13 -17.00 32.43 -29.18
CA LEU A 13 -17.64 31.72 -28.09
C LEU A 13 -16.73 30.59 -27.63
N ILE A 14 -16.15 30.71 -26.44
CA ILE A 14 -15.43 29.62 -25.78
C ILE A 14 -16.47 28.53 -25.54
N PRO A 15 -16.33 27.32 -26.12
CA PRO A 15 -17.21 26.22 -25.75
C PRO A 15 -16.88 25.88 -24.30
N GLN A 16 -17.77 26.26 -23.39
CA GLN A 16 -17.78 25.72 -22.04
C GLN A 16 -18.09 24.23 -22.17
N ARG A 17 -17.03 23.40 -22.28
CA ARG A 17 -17.13 21.95 -22.22
C ARG A 17 -17.45 21.57 -20.78
N GLY A 18 -18.70 21.77 -20.38
CA GLY A 18 -19.22 21.32 -19.10
C GLY A 18 -19.22 19.80 -19.08
N TYR A 19 -18.53 19.21 -18.11
CA TYR A 19 -18.70 17.81 -17.77
C TYR A 19 -20.11 17.65 -17.16
N ARG A 20 -21.04 17.02 -17.88
CA ARG A 20 -22.45 16.90 -17.45
C ARG A 20 -22.67 15.86 -16.34
N GLY A 21 -21.62 15.21 -15.83
CA GLY A 21 -21.73 14.25 -14.73
C GLY A 21 -22.44 12.93 -15.08
N ASP A 22 -23.04 12.81 -16.27
CA ASP A 22 -23.58 11.55 -16.77
C ASP A 22 -22.43 10.68 -17.31
N SER A 23 -21.63 10.10 -16.41
CA SER A 23 -20.79 8.96 -16.78
C SER A 23 -21.72 7.78 -17.10
N PRO A 24 -21.59 7.13 -18.27
CA PRO A 24 -22.26 5.86 -18.52
C PRO A 24 -21.94 4.91 -17.37
N THR A 25 -22.92 4.12 -16.92
CA THR A 25 -22.69 3.08 -15.90
C THR A 25 -21.44 2.29 -16.31
N ASP A 26 -20.39 2.42 -15.49
CA ASP A 26 -19.16 1.67 -15.63
C ASP A 26 -19.56 0.19 -15.66
N SER A 27 -19.48 -0.40 -16.85
CA SER A 27 -19.99 -1.76 -17.07
C SER A 27 -19.02 -2.79 -16.47
N GLY A 28 -17.94 -2.35 -15.80
CA GLY A 28 -16.92 -3.19 -15.18
C GLY A 28 -16.12 -4.02 -16.18
N LYS A 29 -16.40 -3.87 -17.49
CA LYS A 29 -15.78 -4.63 -18.59
C LYS A 29 -14.40 -4.10 -18.97
N ASP A 30 -14.08 -2.87 -18.54
CA ASP A 30 -12.80 -2.22 -18.79
C ASP A 30 -11.80 -2.36 -17.62
N VAL A 31 -12.06 -3.26 -16.66
CA VAL A 31 -11.03 -3.72 -15.73
C VAL A 31 -10.12 -4.68 -16.48
N LEU A 32 -9.23 -4.12 -17.30
CA LEU A 32 -8.15 -4.87 -17.91
C LEU A 32 -7.14 -5.21 -16.80
N GLU A 33 -7.17 -6.44 -16.32
CA GLU A 33 -6.14 -6.99 -15.44
C GLU A 33 -4.85 -7.16 -16.26
N ILE A 34 -3.94 -6.18 -16.17
CA ILE A 34 -2.64 -6.24 -16.83
C ILE A 34 -1.79 -7.26 -16.05
N PRO A 35 -1.41 -8.41 -16.64
CA PRO A 35 -0.62 -9.40 -15.92
C PRO A 35 0.76 -8.81 -15.63
N LEU A 36 1.07 -8.65 -14.33
CA LEU A 36 2.41 -8.27 -13.88
C LEU A 36 3.38 -9.42 -14.16
N PRO A 37 4.67 -9.12 -14.43
CA PRO A 37 5.67 -10.17 -14.56
C PRO A 37 5.75 -10.98 -13.26
N PRO A 38 5.87 -12.31 -13.33
CA PRO A 38 5.99 -13.12 -12.13
C PRO A 38 7.27 -12.73 -11.38
N TRP A 39 7.17 -12.65 -10.06
CA TRP A 39 8.34 -12.42 -9.21
C TRP A 39 9.33 -13.59 -9.37
N GLN A 40 10.62 -13.26 -9.39
CA GLN A 40 11.70 -14.23 -9.57
C GLN A 40 12.62 -14.23 -8.35
N GLU A 41 12.84 -15.40 -7.77
CA GLU A 41 13.72 -15.59 -6.63
C GLU A 41 15.19 -15.42 -7.04
N ARG A 42 15.94 -14.66 -6.23
CA ARG A 42 17.37 -14.46 -6.41
C ARG A 42 18.15 -15.38 -5.45
N LEU A 43 18.76 -16.41 -6.00
CA LEU A 43 19.49 -17.44 -5.24
C LEU A 43 21.00 -17.17 -5.13
N ASP A 44 21.56 -16.35 -6.02
CA ASP A 44 23.02 -16.27 -6.21
C ASP A 44 23.70 -15.09 -5.46
N GLU A 45 22.95 -14.37 -4.62
CA GLU A 45 23.46 -13.19 -3.91
C GLU A 45 23.97 -13.52 -2.49
N PRO A 46 25.08 -12.91 -2.03
CA PRO A 46 25.55 -13.13 -0.67
C PRO A 46 24.55 -12.57 0.35
N PRO A 47 24.46 -13.14 1.57
CA PRO A 47 23.41 -12.82 2.53
C PRO A 47 23.40 -11.35 2.96
N ASP A 48 24.56 -10.69 2.99
CA ASP A 48 24.65 -9.27 3.33
C ASP A 48 24.12 -8.36 2.23
N THR A 49 24.34 -8.72 0.95
CA THR A 49 23.73 -8.02 -0.19
C THR A 49 22.21 -8.23 -0.21
N LYS A 50 21.74 -9.45 0.06
CA LYS A 50 20.32 -9.75 0.22
C LYS A 50 19.68 -8.90 1.31
N ARG A 51 20.31 -8.80 2.49
CA ARG A 51 19.84 -7.93 3.59
C ARG A 51 19.77 -6.45 3.18
N ALA A 52 20.80 -5.94 2.51
CA ALA A 52 20.82 -4.54 2.06
C ALA A 52 19.71 -4.25 1.04
N ARG A 53 19.48 -5.17 0.09
CA ARG A 53 18.39 -5.09 -0.89
C ARG A 53 17.02 -5.12 -0.21
N LEU A 54 16.79 -6.11 0.67
CA LEU A 54 15.52 -6.26 1.39
C LEU A 54 15.24 -5.05 2.28
N LEU A 55 16.27 -4.46 2.89
CA LEU A 55 16.14 -3.22 3.64
C LEU A 55 15.68 -2.07 2.72
N TYR A 56 16.27 -1.94 1.54
CA TYR A 56 15.86 -0.92 0.58
C TYR A 56 14.40 -1.11 0.14
N GLU A 57 14.02 -2.33 -0.25
CA GLU A 57 12.66 -2.68 -0.70
C GLU A 57 11.62 -2.45 0.40
N SER A 58 11.95 -2.79 1.65
CA SER A 58 11.10 -2.52 2.82
C SER A 58 10.86 -1.03 3.06
N ARG A 59 11.83 -0.17 2.68
CA ARG A 59 11.77 1.28 2.87
C ARG A 59 11.06 2.02 1.73
N LYS A 60 10.84 1.38 0.58
CA LYS A 60 10.33 1.99 -0.66
C LYS A 60 9.00 1.36 -1.08
N ARG A 61 7.96 1.57 -0.28
CA ARG A 61 6.60 1.05 -0.52
C ARG A 61 5.66 2.14 -1.02
N GLY A 62 4.52 1.76 -1.61
CA GLY A 62 3.53 2.71 -2.13
C GLY A 62 2.75 3.48 -1.05
N MET A 63 2.74 3.00 0.19
CA MET A 63 2.05 3.62 1.33
C MET A 63 2.98 3.87 2.52
N LEU A 64 2.68 4.91 3.32
CA LEU A 64 3.49 5.31 4.46
C LEU A 64 3.41 4.30 5.62
N GLU A 65 2.25 3.68 5.80
CA GLU A 65 1.97 2.70 6.84
C GLU A 65 2.93 1.51 6.73
N ASN A 66 3.03 0.91 5.55
CA ASN A 66 3.98 -0.17 5.27
C ASN A 66 5.42 0.32 5.30
N CYS A 67 5.71 1.51 4.76
CA CYS A 67 7.05 2.07 4.79
C CYS A 67 7.59 2.15 6.23
N ILE A 68 6.77 2.61 7.19
CA ILE A 68 7.18 2.73 8.59
C ILE A 68 7.23 1.35 9.25
N LEU A 69 6.20 0.53 9.07
CA LEU A 69 6.11 -0.79 9.71
C LEU A 69 7.27 -1.71 9.28
N LEU A 70 7.47 -1.86 7.97
CA LEU A 70 8.48 -2.76 7.41
C LEU A 70 9.90 -2.24 7.61
N SER A 71 10.12 -0.92 7.57
CA SER A 71 11.47 -0.38 7.80
C SER A 71 11.96 -0.57 9.24
N LEU A 72 11.07 -0.45 10.22
CA LEU A 72 11.38 -0.72 11.62
C LEU A 72 11.55 -2.22 11.87
N PHE A 73 10.66 -3.04 11.29
CA PHE A 73 10.80 -4.49 11.34
C PHE A 73 12.14 -4.96 10.77
N ALA A 74 12.52 -4.43 9.61
CA ALA A 74 13.76 -4.72 8.93
C ALA A 74 14.99 -4.35 9.78
N LYS A 75 14.97 -3.17 10.41
CA LYS A 75 16.03 -2.70 11.31
C LYS A 75 16.31 -3.70 12.44
N GLU A 76 15.28 -4.26 13.06
CA GLU A 76 15.43 -5.12 14.23
C GLU A 76 15.68 -6.60 13.89
N ASN A 77 15.16 -7.07 12.76
CA ASN A 77 15.11 -8.49 12.45
C ASN A 77 16.07 -8.93 11.34
N LEU A 78 16.40 -8.10 10.34
CA LEU A 78 17.22 -8.54 9.20
C LEU A 78 18.62 -9.03 9.60
N ALA A 79 19.22 -8.42 10.61
CA ALA A 79 20.54 -8.83 11.12
C ALA A 79 20.50 -10.20 11.83
N ARG A 80 19.33 -10.60 12.36
CA ARG A 80 19.16 -11.83 13.17
C ARG A 80 18.58 -12.99 12.37
N MET A 81 17.98 -12.70 11.21
CA MET A 81 17.36 -13.70 10.34
C MET A 81 18.38 -14.59 9.65
N SER A 82 18.03 -15.88 9.56
CA SER A 82 18.70 -16.87 8.72
C SER A 82 18.39 -16.66 7.23
N GLU A 83 19.15 -17.29 6.34
CA GLU A 83 18.95 -17.18 4.89
C GLU A 83 17.55 -17.66 4.45
N GLU A 84 17.04 -18.75 5.03
CA GLU A 84 15.68 -19.22 4.76
C GLU A 84 14.62 -18.18 5.15
N GLN A 85 14.82 -17.51 6.28
CA GLN A 85 13.92 -16.45 6.74
C GLN A 85 14.02 -15.21 5.85
N LEU A 86 15.21 -14.87 5.36
CA LEU A 86 15.37 -13.81 4.37
C LEU A 86 14.63 -14.13 3.07
N ASN A 87 14.66 -15.38 2.60
CA ASN A 87 13.92 -15.79 1.39
C ASN A 87 12.40 -15.73 1.61
N ARG A 88 11.90 -16.18 2.77
CA ARG A 88 10.48 -16.04 3.13
C ARG A 88 10.06 -14.57 3.23
N TYR A 89 10.92 -13.72 3.78
CA TYR A 89 10.68 -12.29 3.86
C TYR A 89 10.67 -11.62 2.48
N ASP A 90 11.61 -11.98 1.61
CA ASP A 90 11.69 -11.50 0.22
C ASP A 90 10.39 -11.77 -0.54
N ARG A 91 9.90 -13.02 -0.46
CA ARG A 91 8.61 -13.41 -1.03
C ARG A 91 7.47 -12.61 -0.43
N LEU A 92 7.38 -12.53 0.91
CA LEU A 92 6.31 -11.82 1.61
C LEU A 92 6.17 -10.36 1.18
N ILE A 93 7.28 -9.65 0.97
CA ILE A 93 7.22 -8.22 0.63
C ILE A 93 7.12 -7.96 -0.88
N ASN A 94 7.66 -8.82 -1.74
CA ASN A 94 7.78 -8.54 -3.18
C ASN A 94 6.82 -9.32 -4.08
N GLU A 95 6.32 -10.46 -3.62
CA GLU A 95 5.39 -11.29 -4.40
C GLU A 95 3.97 -10.71 -4.45
N PRO A 96 3.38 -10.19 -3.34
CA PRO A 96 2.06 -9.57 -3.40
C PRO A 96 2.07 -8.29 -4.23
N SER A 97 1.16 -8.18 -5.19
CA SER A 97 1.03 -6.99 -6.03
C SER A 97 0.45 -5.77 -5.30
N ASN A 98 -0.24 -5.99 -4.18
CA ASN A 98 -0.94 -4.95 -3.43
C ASN A 98 -0.38 -4.81 -2.02
N ASP A 99 0.20 -3.64 -1.74
CA ASP A 99 0.72 -3.27 -0.43
C ASP A 99 -0.34 -3.32 0.69
N TRP A 100 -1.61 -3.02 0.38
CA TRP A 100 -2.66 -3.05 1.39
C TRP A 100 -2.88 -4.44 1.97
N ASP A 101 -2.71 -5.49 1.17
CA ASP A 101 -2.90 -6.86 1.63
C ASP A 101 -1.85 -7.22 2.70
N ILE A 102 -0.59 -6.82 2.49
CA ILE A 102 0.49 -7.00 3.46
C ILE A 102 0.15 -6.30 4.79
N TYR A 103 -0.37 -5.08 4.73
CA TYR A 103 -0.78 -4.33 5.92
C TYR A 103 -1.90 -5.05 6.69
N TYR A 104 -2.93 -5.50 5.98
CA TYR A 104 -4.07 -6.20 6.59
C TYR A 104 -3.65 -7.53 7.22
N TRP A 105 -2.81 -8.30 6.53
CA TRP A 105 -2.25 -9.54 7.07
C TRP A 105 -1.41 -9.29 8.32
N ALA A 106 -0.60 -8.21 8.34
CA ALA A 106 0.29 -7.89 9.45
C ALA A 106 -0.47 -7.41 10.68
N THR A 107 -1.47 -6.56 10.49
CA THR A 107 -2.27 -6.01 11.59
C THR A 107 -3.38 -6.96 12.06
N GLY A 108 -3.68 -8.01 11.30
CA GLY A 108 -4.83 -8.86 11.55
C GLY A 108 -6.16 -8.10 11.49
N THR A 109 -6.14 -6.90 10.88
CA THR A 109 -7.37 -6.17 10.62
C THR A 109 -8.08 -6.86 9.47
N CYS A 110 -8.99 -7.76 9.85
CA CYS A 110 -10.10 -8.04 8.97
C CYS A 110 -10.71 -6.69 8.57
N GLY A 111 -10.99 -6.46 7.28
CA GLY A 111 -11.55 -5.21 6.75
C GLY A 111 -12.87 -4.86 7.44
N HIS A 112 -12.79 -4.36 8.67
CA HIS A 112 -13.93 -4.04 9.48
C HIS A 112 -14.22 -2.59 9.13
N ALA A 113 -15.22 -2.39 8.26
CA ALA A 113 -15.96 -1.15 8.30
C ALA A 113 -16.27 -0.85 9.78
N PRO A 114 -16.05 0.38 10.27
CA PRO A 114 -16.23 0.69 11.68
C PRO A 114 -17.63 0.24 12.08
N ARG A 115 -17.73 -0.72 13.00
CA ARG A 115 -19.01 -1.11 13.57
C ARG A 115 -19.46 0.11 14.38
N HIS A 116 -20.29 0.96 13.77
CA HIS A 116 -20.90 2.12 14.41
C HIS A 116 -21.53 1.65 15.72
N ARG A 117 -20.86 1.88 16.84
CA ARG A 117 -21.42 1.67 18.16
C ARG A 117 -22.10 2.97 18.54
N GLY A 118 -23.40 3.05 18.25
CA GLY A 118 -24.32 4.05 18.78
C GLY A 118 -24.53 5.26 17.87
N GLY A 119 -25.61 5.22 17.09
CA GLY A 119 -26.13 6.36 16.34
C GLY A 119 -27.26 5.86 15.43
N THR A 120 -28.51 6.03 15.85
CA THR A 120 -29.69 5.79 15.02
C THR A 120 -29.64 6.76 13.83
N TRP A 121 -29.30 6.27 12.64
CA TRP A 121 -29.44 7.05 11.42
C TRP A 121 -30.92 7.29 11.15
N GLY A 122 -31.29 8.57 11.12
CA GLY A 122 -32.66 9.04 10.98
C GLY A 122 -33.34 8.52 9.72
N GLN A 123 -34.63 8.27 9.87
CA GLN A 123 -35.58 7.82 8.86
C GLN A 123 -35.78 8.90 7.78
N HIS A 124 -34.85 9.06 6.84
CA HIS A 124 -35.16 9.71 5.57
C HIS A 124 -34.45 8.96 4.44
N GLY A 125 -35.27 8.32 3.60
CA GLY A 125 -34.83 7.50 2.49
C GLY A 125 -33.97 8.27 1.50
N ALA A 126 -32.71 7.88 1.43
CA ALA A 126 -31.91 7.91 0.22
C ALA A 126 -31.37 6.50 0.07
N ASP A 127 -31.79 5.80 -0.98
CA ASP A 127 -31.28 4.49 -1.39
C ASP A 127 -29.81 4.63 -1.81
N PHE A 128 -28.93 4.76 -0.82
CA PHE A 128 -27.53 4.44 -1.00
C PHE A 128 -27.45 2.92 -1.05
N SER A 129 -27.49 2.35 -2.26
CA SER A 129 -27.02 0.97 -2.45
C SER A 129 -25.62 0.88 -1.86
N PRO A 130 -25.36 0.00 -0.88
CA PRO A 130 -24.02 -0.19 -0.35
C PRO A 130 -23.27 -1.04 -1.38
N ALA A 131 -22.91 -0.45 -2.52
CA ALA A 131 -22.05 -1.09 -3.52
C ALA A 131 -20.59 -1.16 -3.05
N PHE A 132 -20.28 -0.65 -1.86
CA PHE A 132 -19.04 -0.98 -1.17
C PHE A 132 -19.29 -2.21 -0.31
N SER A 133 -19.17 -3.39 -0.93
CA SER A 133 -18.92 -4.61 -0.16
C SER A 133 -17.68 -4.35 0.68
N PRO A 134 -17.76 -4.41 2.03
CA PRO A 134 -16.57 -4.31 2.84
C PRO A 134 -15.60 -5.36 2.31
N PRO A 135 -14.33 -5.03 1.99
CA PRO A 135 -13.39 -6.01 1.51
C PRO A 135 -13.33 -7.10 2.57
N GLU A 136 -13.86 -8.27 2.21
CA GLU A 136 -13.81 -9.44 3.06
C GLU A 136 -12.35 -9.63 3.43
N ALA A 137 -12.11 -9.76 4.72
CA ALA A 137 -10.78 -9.91 5.27
C ALA A 137 -10.11 -11.13 4.67
N LYS A 138 -9.30 -10.94 3.62
CA LYS A 138 -8.56 -12.03 3.03
C LYS A 138 -7.54 -12.47 4.08
N PRO A 139 -7.65 -13.68 4.67
CA PRO A 139 -6.57 -14.19 5.50
C PRO A 139 -5.30 -14.21 4.66
N ALA A 140 -4.14 -14.12 5.32
CA ALA A 140 -2.88 -14.33 4.64
C ALA A 140 -2.97 -15.67 3.88
N PRO A 141 -2.72 -15.69 2.56
CA PRO A 141 -2.63 -16.93 1.81
C PRO A 141 -1.70 -17.92 2.54
N ALA A 142 -1.99 -19.21 2.47
CA ALA A 142 -1.21 -20.23 3.18
C ALA A 142 0.29 -20.17 2.84
N GLU A 143 0.62 -19.71 1.63
CA GLU A 143 1.98 -19.46 1.15
C GLU A 143 2.73 -18.40 1.96
N PHE A 144 2.02 -17.40 2.50
CA PHE A 144 2.57 -16.32 3.31
C PHE A 144 2.37 -16.54 4.81
N ASP A 145 1.66 -17.58 5.25
CA ASP A 145 1.52 -17.89 6.68
C ASP A 145 2.77 -18.58 7.24
N THR A 146 3.87 -17.85 7.22
CA THR A 146 5.21 -18.29 7.62
C THR A 146 5.60 -17.80 9.00
N ASP A 147 6.75 -18.27 9.51
CA ASP A 147 7.36 -17.76 10.74
C ASP A 147 7.65 -16.25 10.65
N VAL A 148 8.10 -15.77 9.48
CA VAL A 148 8.33 -14.34 9.23
C VAL A 148 7.04 -13.54 9.34
N MET A 149 5.93 -14.07 8.82
CA MET A 149 4.63 -13.41 8.95
C MET A 149 4.15 -13.38 10.40
N ALA A 150 4.39 -14.44 11.17
CA ALA A 150 4.12 -14.46 12.59
C ALA A 150 4.96 -13.42 13.35
N MET A 151 6.25 -13.28 13.02
CA MET A 151 7.12 -12.23 13.56
C MET A 151 6.60 -10.83 13.22
N LEU A 152 6.15 -10.62 11.97
CA LEU A 152 5.60 -9.34 11.53
C LEU A 152 4.30 -8.99 12.25
N ARG A 153 3.39 -9.96 12.43
CA ARG A 153 2.15 -9.78 13.21
C ARG A 153 2.43 -9.45 14.66
N GLU A 154 3.42 -10.12 15.26
CA GLU A 154 3.83 -9.85 16.62
C GLU A 154 4.47 -8.46 16.75
N PHE A 155 5.31 -8.07 15.78
CA PHE A 155 5.88 -6.74 15.69
C PHE A 155 4.80 -5.66 15.56
N ALA A 156 3.77 -5.88 14.74
CA ALA A 156 2.68 -4.95 14.52
C ALA A 156 1.85 -4.64 15.78
N LYS A 157 1.71 -5.59 16.71
CA LYS A 157 1.03 -5.37 18.00
C LYS A 157 1.70 -4.31 18.86
N ASN A 158 2.99 -4.04 18.64
CA ASN A 158 3.76 -3.00 19.34
C ASN A 158 3.57 -3.04 20.86
N ARG A 159 3.83 -4.20 21.49
CA ARG A 159 3.61 -4.40 22.94
C ARG A 159 4.37 -3.40 23.81
N ASN A 160 5.54 -2.95 23.33
CA ASN A 160 6.40 -1.98 24.01
C ASN A 160 5.91 -0.52 23.85
N ARG A 161 4.86 -0.28 23.05
CA ARG A 161 4.32 1.06 22.75
C ARG A 161 5.37 2.01 22.21
N GLU A 162 6.27 1.50 21.38
CA GLU A 162 7.30 2.29 20.71
C GLU A 162 6.67 3.34 19.82
N GLN A 163 7.32 4.50 19.73
CA GLN A 163 6.91 5.55 18.79
C GLN A 163 7.31 5.16 17.37
N ARG A 164 6.30 4.90 16.52
CA ARG A 164 6.49 4.54 15.10
C ARG A 164 5.97 5.64 14.19
N LEU A 165 6.56 6.83 14.35
CA LEU A 165 6.12 8.05 13.64
C LEU A 165 6.92 8.30 12.36
N ARG A 166 8.14 7.77 12.28
CA ARG A 166 9.06 8.01 11.16
C ARG A 166 9.87 6.77 10.86
N GLN A 167 10.31 6.67 9.61
CA GLN A 167 11.28 5.68 9.17
C GLN A 167 12.60 5.87 9.96
N PRO A 168 13.27 4.79 10.40
CA PRO A 168 14.53 4.91 11.12
C PRO A 168 15.65 5.45 10.23
N ASP A 169 16.53 6.26 10.81
CA ASP A 169 17.78 6.68 10.17
C ASP A 169 18.66 5.47 9.85
N LEU A 170 19.59 5.60 8.90
CA LEU A 170 20.45 4.49 8.47
C LEU A 170 21.71 4.30 9.34
N GLU A 171 21.92 5.15 10.34
CA GLU A 171 23.13 5.17 11.19
C GLU A 171 23.38 3.84 11.90
N TYR A 172 22.32 3.12 12.27
CA TYR A 172 22.42 1.82 12.94
C TYR A 172 23.12 0.73 12.10
N LEU A 173 23.26 0.92 10.78
CA LEU A 173 24.00 0.00 9.92
C LEU A 173 25.52 0.09 10.12
N PHE A 174 25.99 1.22 10.65
CA PHE A 174 27.40 1.50 10.89
C PHE A 174 27.77 1.43 12.37
N GLU A 175 26.77 1.38 13.27
CA GLU A 175 26.98 1.16 14.70
C GLU A 175 27.38 -0.30 14.97
N ALA A 176 28.34 -0.50 15.88
CA ALA A 176 28.66 -1.84 16.36
C ALA A 176 27.45 -2.47 17.08
N PRO A 177 27.22 -3.79 16.95
CA PRO A 177 26.14 -4.45 17.68
C PRO A 177 26.33 -4.22 19.18
N ARG A 178 25.30 -3.67 19.83
CA ARG A 178 25.27 -3.45 21.28
C ARG A 178 24.97 -4.73 22.04
#